data_AF-A0A8T1Y143-F1
#
_entry.id   AF-A0A8T1Y143-F1
#
_cell.length_a   1.000
_cell.length_b   1.000
_cell.length_c   1.000
_cell.angle_alpha   90.00
_cell.angle_beta   90.00
_cell.angle_gamma   90.00
#
_symmetry.space_group_name_H-M   'P 1'
#
loop_
_entity.id
_entity.type
_entity.pdbx_description
1 polymer ?
#
loop_
_entity_poly.entity_id
_entity_poly.type
_entity_poly.pdbx_seq_one_letter_code
_entity_poly.pdbx_strand_id
1 'polypeptide(L)'
;MDRRLLWVADSGNVDALYALIHKDPYILQNIDVLPFVHTPLHEASSTGKTDLAMELMVLKPTFAKKLNADGFSPLHLAVENHQVQLALELVKFNHDLVRVAGRKGMTPLHLVVKKGDANLLTEFLLACPESIKDTNVNGETALHIAVMNDKYEELKVLTGWIHRLHKSDAASTEIHVLNKRDRDGNTILHLAAYKNNHKACYYPSL
;
A
#
# COMPACT_ATOMS: atom_id res chain seq x y z
N MET A 1 14.72 14.68 -8.08
CA MET A 1 15.77 13.81 -7.50
C MET A 1 17.12 14.19 -8.09
N ASP A 2 18.22 14.11 -7.33
CA ASP A 2 19.58 14.32 -7.85
C ASP A 2 19.90 13.33 -8.98
N ARG A 3 20.46 13.80 -10.11
CA ARG A 3 20.78 12.96 -11.27
C ARG A 3 21.73 11.81 -10.95
N ARG A 4 22.67 12.01 -10.02
CA ARG A 4 23.64 10.98 -9.60
C ARG A 4 22.93 9.83 -8.89
N LEU A 5 22.01 10.18 -7.99
CA LEU A 5 21.19 9.20 -7.30
C LEU A 5 20.17 8.53 -8.23
N LEU A 6 19.69 9.25 -9.25
CA LEU A 6 18.76 8.67 -10.23
C LEU A 6 19.47 7.57 -11.02
N TRP A 7 20.68 7.83 -11.50
CA TRP A 7 21.49 6.81 -12.16
C TRP A 7 21.79 5.59 -11.26
N VAL A 8 22.11 5.82 -9.98
CA VAL A 8 22.28 4.70 -9.01
C VAL A 8 20.98 3.90 -8.89
N ALA A 9 19.84 4.58 -8.78
CA ALA A 9 18.54 3.92 -8.67
C ALA A 9 18.16 3.13 -9.93
N ASP A 10 18.37 3.70 -11.13
CA ASP A 10 18.09 3.04 -12.41
C ASP A 10 18.97 1.81 -12.62
N SER A 11 20.26 1.91 -12.25
CA SER A 11 21.19 0.79 -12.35
C SER A 11 20.90 -0.32 -11.32
N GLY A 12 20.35 0.03 -10.16
CA GLY A 12 20.16 -0.90 -9.04
C GLY A 12 21.48 -1.31 -8.35
N ASN A 13 22.57 -0.60 -8.60
CA ASN A 13 23.91 -0.99 -8.14
C ASN A 13 24.21 -0.42 -6.74
N VAL A 14 24.33 -1.31 -5.76
CA VAL A 14 24.65 -0.96 -4.36
C VAL A 14 26.08 -0.41 -4.22
N ASP A 15 27.07 -0.95 -4.92
CA ASP A 15 28.45 -0.42 -4.87
C ASP A 15 28.51 1.01 -5.41
N ALA A 16 27.72 1.31 -6.44
CA ALA A 16 27.59 2.66 -6.99
C ALA A 16 26.95 3.63 -5.99
N LEU A 17 25.99 3.17 -5.19
CA LEU A 17 25.44 3.94 -4.07
C LEU A 17 26.54 4.28 -3.05
N TYR A 18 27.32 3.30 -2.63
CA TYR A 18 28.41 3.51 -1.67
C TYR A 18 29.52 4.41 -2.20
N ALA A 19 29.91 4.25 -3.47
CA ALA A 19 30.87 5.14 -4.12
C ALA A 19 30.36 6.60 -4.16
N LEU A 20 29.05 6.79 -4.34
CA LEU A 20 28.43 8.11 -4.32
C LEU A 20 28.38 8.70 -2.90
N ILE A 21 28.02 7.91 -1.89
CA ILE A 21 28.03 8.33 -0.48
C ILE A 21 29.44 8.69 -0.03
N HIS A 22 30.47 7.94 -0.46
CA HIS A 22 31.86 8.26 -0.14
C HIS A 22 32.28 9.63 -0.71
N LYS A 23 31.79 9.97 -1.92
CA LYS A 23 32.06 11.28 -2.54
C LYS A 23 31.23 12.41 -1.93
N ASP A 24 30.02 12.11 -1.46
CA ASP A 24 29.05 13.06 -0.92
C ASP A 24 28.29 12.44 0.26
N PRO A 25 28.83 12.50 1.49
CA PRO A 25 28.26 11.81 2.65
C PRO A 25 26.87 12.29 3.06
N TYR A 26 26.48 13.49 2.63
CA TYR A 26 25.18 14.10 2.99
C TYR A 26 24.11 13.88 1.91
N ILE A 27 24.42 13.18 0.82
CA ILE A 27 23.53 13.10 -0.35
C ILE A 27 22.14 12.53 -0.01
N LEU A 28 22.05 11.53 0.86
CA LEU A 28 20.77 10.97 1.31
C LEU A 28 20.07 11.88 2.31
N GLN A 29 20.81 12.54 3.20
CA GLN A 29 20.28 13.46 4.20
C GLN A 29 19.64 14.69 3.56
N ASN A 30 20.26 15.24 2.52
CA ASN A 30 19.78 16.43 1.81
C ASN A 30 18.43 16.20 1.12
N ILE A 31 18.14 14.96 0.73
CA ILE A 31 16.85 14.59 0.16
C ILE A 31 15.82 14.34 1.27
N ASP A 32 16.24 13.72 2.37
CA ASP A 32 15.35 13.35 3.47
C ASP A 32 14.69 14.54 4.18
N VAL A 33 15.32 15.72 4.17
CA VAL A 33 14.71 16.92 4.77
C VAL A 33 13.49 17.42 4.00
N LEU A 34 13.33 17.04 2.73
CA LEU A 34 12.20 17.47 1.90
C LEU A 34 10.93 16.68 2.25
N PRO A 35 9.79 17.31 2.51
CA PRO A 35 8.57 16.61 2.91
C PRO A 35 7.99 15.75 1.79
N PHE A 36 7.91 16.30 0.57
CA PHE A 36 7.51 15.60 -0.65
C PHE A 36 8.68 15.55 -1.61
N VAL A 37 9.17 14.34 -1.92
CA VAL A 37 10.34 14.19 -2.77
C VAL A 37 10.38 12.80 -3.39
N HIS A 38 10.76 12.75 -4.67
CA HIS A 38 11.11 11.50 -5.32
C HIS A 38 12.49 11.04 -4.82
N THR A 39 12.51 10.02 -3.98
CA THR A 39 13.74 9.44 -3.39
C THR A 39 14.27 8.28 -4.25
N PRO A 40 15.53 7.86 -4.08
CA PRO A 40 16.05 6.66 -4.74
C PRO A 40 15.22 5.40 -4.46
N LEU A 41 14.61 5.32 -3.28
CA LEU A 41 13.75 4.20 -2.91
C LEU A 41 12.44 4.18 -3.71
N HIS A 42 11.91 5.33 -4.14
CA HIS A 42 10.74 5.37 -5.03
C HIS A 42 11.08 4.75 -6.39
N GLU A 43 12.20 5.16 -6.98
CA GLU A 43 12.65 4.65 -8.29
C GLU A 43 12.98 3.16 -8.22
N ALA A 44 13.75 2.73 -7.20
CA ALA A 44 14.04 1.32 -6.97
C ALA A 44 12.77 0.48 -6.78
N SER A 45 11.76 1.04 -6.09
CA SER A 45 10.46 0.39 -5.91
C SER A 45 9.62 0.34 -7.16
N SER A 46 9.70 1.35 -8.02
CA SER A 46 9.02 1.39 -9.31
C SER A 46 9.59 0.33 -10.27
N THR A 47 10.92 0.18 -10.28
CA THR A 47 11.65 -0.65 -11.25
C THR A 47 12.03 -2.03 -10.72
N GLY A 48 11.75 -2.33 -9.44
CA GLY A 48 12.00 -3.63 -8.84
C GLY A 48 13.46 -3.90 -8.49
N LYS A 49 14.27 -2.86 -8.20
CA LYS A 49 15.67 -3.02 -7.76
C LYS A 49 15.71 -3.43 -6.29
N THR A 50 15.40 -4.69 -6.01
CA THR A 50 15.23 -5.20 -4.64
C THR A 50 16.46 -4.97 -3.75
N ASP A 51 17.65 -5.39 -4.18
CA ASP A 51 18.87 -5.26 -3.36
C ASP A 51 19.15 -3.80 -2.99
N LEU A 52 19.05 -2.90 -3.97
CA LEU A 52 19.22 -1.48 -3.73
C LEU A 52 18.12 -0.90 -2.82
N ALA A 53 16.87 -1.31 -3.01
CA ALA A 53 15.76 -0.87 -2.18
C ALA A 53 15.98 -1.27 -0.71
N MET A 54 16.38 -2.53 -0.46
CA MET A 54 16.67 -3.02 0.88
C MET A 54 17.87 -2.32 1.50
N GLU A 55 18.92 -2.07 0.72
CA GLU A 55 20.08 -1.31 1.20
C GLU A 55 19.70 0.13 1.58
N LEU A 56 18.91 0.81 0.75
CA LEU A 56 18.40 2.15 1.04
C LEU A 56 17.52 2.19 2.28
N MET A 57 16.75 1.12 2.54
CA MET A 57 15.96 1.00 3.76
C MET A 57 16.82 0.84 5.01
N VAL A 58 17.94 0.13 4.92
CA VAL A 58 18.90 0.02 6.03
C VAL A 58 19.58 1.36 6.29
N LEU A 59 20.09 2.01 5.24
CA LEU A 59 20.82 3.28 5.35
C LEU A 59 19.92 4.45 5.73
N LYS A 60 18.67 4.46 5.24
CA LYS A 60 17.75 5.58 5.39
C LYS A 60 16.28 5.13 5.49
N PRO A 61 15.86 4.51 6.62
CA PRO A 61 14.51 3.97 6.79
C PRO A 61 13.37 4.98 6.58
N THR A 62 13.64 6.27 6.83
CA THR A 62 12.67 7.36 6.65
C THR A 62 12.15 7.46 5.22
N PHE A 63 12.94 7.04 4.21
CA PHE A 63 12.52 7.03 2.81
C PHE A 63 11.30 6.16 2.55
N ALA A 64 11.08 5.08 3.33
CA ALA A 64 10.00 4.14 3.10
C ALA A 64 8.60 4.75 3.33
N LYS A 65 8.50 5.81 4.14
CA LYS A 65 7.25 6.53 4.43
C LYS A 65 7.12 7.86 3.67
N LYS A 66 8.17 8.30 2.95
CA LYS A 66 8.12 9.54 2.16
C LYS A 66 7.12 9.39 1.03
N LEU A 67 6.48 10.49 0.66
CA LEU A 67 5.63 10.58 -0.51
C LEU A 67 6.37 11.37 -1.61
N ASN A 68 6.27 10.90 -2.85
CA ASN A 68 6.69 11.68 -4.00
C ASN A 68 5.68 12.81 -4.33
N ALA A 69 5.93 13.57 -5.40
CA ALA A 69 5.06 14.67 -5.82
C ALA A 69 3.65 14.21 -6.25
N ASP A 70 3.50 12.96 -6.68
CA ASP A 70 2.21 12.35 -7.01
C ASP A 70 1.46 11.83 -5.76
N GLY A 71 2.10 11.91 -4.59
CA GLY A 71 1.59 11.43 -3.31
C GLY A 71 1.68 9.92 -3.15
N PHE A 72 2.61 9.26 -3.82
CA PHE A 72 2.88 7.83 -3.66
C PHE A 72 4.08 7.61 -2.76
N SER A 73 3.98 6.62 -1.87
CA SER A 73 5.14 6.07 -1.16
C SER A 73 5.85 5.04 -2.03
N PRO A 74 7.07 4.60 -1.66
CA PRO A 74 7.75 3.51 -2.37
C PRO A 74 6.91 2.23 -2.47
N LEU A 75 6.20 1.85 -1.40
CA LEU A 75 5.32 0.67 -1.43
C LEU A 75 4.13 0.86 -2.40
N HIS A 76 3.61 2.07 -2.57
CA HIS A 76 2.61 2.32 -3.61
C HIS A 76 3.17 2.06 -5.00
N LEU A 77 4.39 2.54 -5.30
CA LEU A 77 5.02 2.35 -6.61
C LEU A 77 5.36 0.89 -6.88
N ALA A 78 5.77 0.14 -5.86
CA ALA A 78 5.98 -1.30 -5.99
C ALA A 78 4.68 -2.03 -6.38
N VAL A 79 3.57 -1.69 -5.74
CA VAL A 79 2.24 -2.25 -6.10
C VAL A 79 1.78 -1.78 -7.48
N GLU A 80 1.91 -0.49 -7.78
CA GLU A 80 1.46 0.12 -9.04
C GLU A 80 2.12 -0.52 -10.26
N ASN A 81 3.40 -0.87 -10.12
CA ASN A 81 4.26 -1.44 -11.16
C ASN A 81 4.47 -2.95 -11.02
N HIS A 82 3.64 -3.65 -10.24
CA HIS A 82 3.66 -5.11 -10.12
C HIS A 82 4.99 -5.72 -9.60
N GLN A 83 5.74 -4.97 -8.78
CA GLN A 83 6.97 -5.43 -8.13
C GLN A 83 6.63 -6.22 -6.85
N VAL A 84 5.93 -7.34 -7.00
CA VAL A 84 5.36 -8.13 -5.89
C VAL A 84 6.43 -8.56 -4.89
N GLN A 85 7.55 -9.11 -5.35
CA GLN A 85 8.62 -9.57 -4.46
C GLN A 85 9.16 -8.43 -3.58
N LEU A 86 9.43 -7.27 -4.18
CA LEU A 86 9.90 -6.10 -3.45
C LEU A 86 8.81 -5.58 -2.50
N ALA A 87 7.55 -5.51 -2.92
CA ALA A 87 6.45 -5.11 -2.04
C ALA A 87 6.38 -5.98 -0.77
N LEU A 88 6.56 -7.30 -0.91
CA LEU A 88 6.61 -8.23 0.23
C LEU A 88 7.82 -7.97 1.13
N GLU A 89 9.00 -7.69 0.57
CA GLU A 89 10.19 -7.39 1.36
C GLU A 89 10.09 -6.06 2.11
N LEU A 90 9.54 -5.02 1.49
CA LEU A 90 9.25 -3.74 2.13
C LEU A 90 8.33 -3.95 3.35
N VAL A 91 7.26 -4.75 3.20
CA VAL A 91 6.30 -5.05 4.27
C VAL A 91 6.91 -5.92 5.36
N LYS A 92 7.77 -6.89 5.01
CA LYS A 92 8.51 -7.70 5.99
C LYS A 92 9.45 -6.84 6.83
N PHE A 93 10.09 -5.84 6.23
CA PHE A 93 10.95 -4.91 6.96
C PHE A 93 10.13 -3.99 7.87
N ASN A 94 8.99 -3.47 7.39
CA ASN A 94 8.09 -2.67 8.20
C ASN A 94 6.62 -2.83 7.73
N HIS A 95 5.84 -3.56 8.52
CA HIS A 95 4.44 -3.82 8.24
C HIS A 95 3.53 -2.57 8.24
N ASP A 96 3.91 -1.49 8.94
CA ASP A 96 3.14 -0.25 8.96
C ASP A 96 3.14 0.46 7.60
N LEU A 97 4.05 0.09 6.69
CA LEU A 97 4.09 0.66 5.34
C LEU A 97 2.79 0.43 4.57
N VAL A 98 2.07 -0.67 4.86
CA VAL A 98 0.76 -0.99 4.28
C VAL A 98 -0.30 0.08 4.58
N ARG A 99 -0.10 0.85 5.66
CA ARG A 99 -1.03 1.88 6.16
C ARG A 99 -0.63 3.31 5.78
N VAL A 100 0.47 3.50 5.04
CA VAL A 100 0.94 4.84 4.66
C VAL A 100 -0.09 5.50 3.74
N ALA A 101 -0.73 6.56 4.23
CA ALA A 101 -1.74 7.30 3.49
C ALA A 101 -1.06 8.21 2.44
N GLY A 102 -1.18 7.81 1.17
CA GLY A 102 -0.75 8.59 0.02
C GLY A 102 -1.78 9.64 -0.41
N ARG A 103 -1.77 9.97 -1.71
CA ARG A 103 -2.71 10.93 -2.31
C ARG A 103 -4.16 10.52 -2.04
N LYS A 104 -4.97 11.49 -1.60
CA LYS A 104 -6.38 11.27 -1.18
C LYS A 104 -6.53 10.26 -0.03
N GLY A 105 -5.50 10.02 0.77
CA GLY A 105 -5.55 9.05 1.85
C GLY A 105 -5.59 7.59 1.38
N MET A 106 -5.33 7.33 0.09
CA MET A 106 -5.19 5.97 -0.42
C MET A 106 -3.97 5.32 0.22
N THR A 107 -4.15 4.13 0.80
CA THR A 107 -3.04 3.32 1.32
C THR A 107 -2.60 2.27 0.30
N PRO A 108 -1.43 1.64 0.46
CA PRO A 108 -1.04 0.51 -0.38
C PRO A 108 -2.06 -0.63 -0.39
N LEU A 109 -2.73 -0.93 0.73
CA LEU A 109 -3.81 -1.92 0.76
C LEU A 109 -4.96 -1.57 -0.20
N HIS A 110 -5.41 -0.31 -0.19
CA HIS A 110 -6.44 0.17 -1.12
C HIS A 110 -5.99 0.00 -2.57
N LEU A 111 -4.71 0.27 -2.86
CA LEU A 111 -4.16 0.16 -4.20
C LEU A 111 -4.08 -1.30 -4.68
N VAL A 112 -3.68 -2.23 -3.81
CA VAL A 112 -3.66 -3.67 -4.11
C VAL A 112 -5.05 -4.16 -4.51
N VAL A 113 -6.09 -3.76 -3.77
CA VAL A 113 -7.49 -4.11 -4.11
C VAL A 113 -7.87 -3.53 -5.46
N LYS A 114 -7.56 -2.24 -5.71
CA LYS A 114 -7.85 -1.58 -6.98
C LYS A 114 -7.15 -2.26 -8.16
N LYS A 115 -5.92 -2.76 -7.98
CA LYS A 115 -5.19 -3.51 -9.00
C LYS A 115 -5.75 -4.92 -9.18
N GLY A 116 -6.27 -5.53 -8.13
CA GLY A 116 -6.84 -6.88 -8.15
C GLY A 116 -5.80 -7.97 -7.97
N ASP A 117 -4.92 -7.80 -6.97
CA ASP A 117 -3.93 -8.80 -6.60
C ASP A 117 -4.30 -9.43 -5.25
N ALA A 118 -5.18 -10.43 -5.30
CA ALA A 118 -5.68 -11.15 -4.13
C ALA A 118 -4.57 -11.85 -3.30
N ASN A 119 -3.47 -12.25 -3.93
CA ASN A 119 -2.35 -12.89 -3.25
C ASN A 119 -1.58 -11.87 -2.41
N LEU A 120 -1.19 -10.75 -3.03
CA LEU A 120 -0.51 -9.67 -2.33
C LEU A 120 -1.41 -9.05 -1.24
N LEU A 121 -2.71 -8.99 -1.49
CA LEU A 121 -3.70 -8.54 -0.50
C LEU A 121 -3.68 -9.42 0.75
N THR A 122 -3.62 -10.74 0.57
CA THR A 122 -3.57 -11.71 1.67
C THR A 122 -2.30 -11.50 2.50
N GLU A 123 -1.15 -11.33 1.86
CA GLU A 123 0.13 -11.06 2.52
C GLU A 123 0.12 -9.73 3.30
N PHE A 124 -0.48 -8.69 2.73
CA PHE A 124 -0.61 -7.38 3.41
C PHE A 124 -1.51 -7.47 4.65
N LEU A 125 -2.63 -8.20 4.56
CA LEU A 125 -3.53 -8.42 5.69
C LEU A 125 -2.90 -9.29 6.78
N LEU A 126 -2.10 -10.29 6.41
CA LEU A 126 -1.31 -11.10 7.35
C LEU A 126 -0.31 -10.25 8.11
N ALA A 127 0.43 -9.38 7.40
CA ALA A 127 1.43 -8.51 8.00
C ALA A 127 0.83 -7.40 8.87
N CYS A 128 -0.29 -6.82 8.44
CA CYS A 128 -0.94 -5.71 9.13
C CYS A 128 -2.48 -5.86 9.12
N PRO A 129 -3.07 -6.68 10.00
CA PRO A 129 -4.52 -6.93 10.02
C PRO A 129 -5.37 -5.68 10.20
N GLU A 130 -4.86 -4.71 10.98
CA GLU A 130 -5.56 -3.45 11.27
C GLU A 130 -5.75 -2.57 10.01
N SER A 131 -4.96 -2.80 8.94
CA SER A 131 -5.05 -2.04 7.68
C SER A 131 -6.42 -2.14 7.01
N ILE A 132 -7.20 -3.20 7.32
CA ILE A 132 -8.56 -3.37 6.80
C ILE A 132 -9.54 -2.26 7.22
N LYS A 133 -9.24 -1.55 8.32
CA LYS A 133 -10.04 -0.44 8.86
C LYS A 133 -9.70 0.91 8.23
N ASP A 134 -8.61 0.99 7.47
CA ASP A 134 -8.15 2.26 6.93
C ASP A 134 -9.15 2.80 5.91
N THR A 135 -9.28 4.12 5.90
CA THR A 135 -10.21 4.81 5.01
C THR A 135 -9.48 5.92 4.27
N ASN A 136 -9.81 6.09 3.00
CA ASN A 136 -9.37 7.25 2.24
C ASN A 136 -10.17 8.53 2.61
N VAL A 137 -9.91 9.66 1.94
CA VAL A 137 -10.61 10.94 2.21
C VAL A 137 -12.11 10.91 1.91
N ASN A 138 -12.59 9.92 1.16
CA ASN A 138 -14.02 9.69 0.93
C ASN A 138 -14.63 8.79 2.02
N GLY A 139 -13.88 8.38 3.04
CA GLY A 139 -14.36 7.42 4.03
C GLY A 139 -14.47 5.98 3.52
N GLU A 140 -13.98 5.72 2.30
CA GLU A 140 -14.02 4.39 1.68
C GLU A 140 -12.93 3.50 2.27
N THR A 141 -13.31 2.30 2.69
CA THR A 141 -12.38 1.22 3.03
C THR A 141 -11.99 0.40 1.79
N ALA A 142 -11.02 -0.51 1.94
CA ALA A 142 -10.69 -1.51 0.94
C ALA A 142 -11.91 -2.28 0.39
N LEU A 143 -12.92 -2.57 1.22
CA LEU A 143 -14.16 -3.22 0.77
C LEU A 143 -14.99 -2.35 -0.18
N HIS A 144 -15.11 -1.05 0.11
CA HIS A 144 -15.81 -0.12 -0.76
C HIS A 144 -15.16 -0.09 -2.15
N ILE A 145 -13.82 0.01 -2.18
CA ILE A 145 -13.06 -0.04 -3.42
C ILE A 145 -13.29 -1.34 -4.18
N ALA A 146 -13.33 -2.48 -3.48
CA ALA A 146 -13.55 -3.77 -4.11
C ALA A 146 -14.91 -3.84 -4.83
N VAL A 147 -15.98 -3.39 -4.15
CA VAL A 147 -17.33 -3.37 -4.73
C VAL A 147 -17.44 -2.36 -5.87
N MET A 148 -16.89 -1.15 -5.71
CA MET A 148 -16.96 -0.12 -6.75
C MET A 148 -16.22 -0.50 -8.03
N ASN A 149 -15.13 -1.28 -7.93
CA ASN A 149 -14.30 -1.68 -9.06
C ASN A 149 -14.55 -3.14 -9.51
N ASP A 150 -15.61 -3.78 -9.00
CA ASP A 150 -16.02 -5.15 -9.36
C ASP A 150 -14.90 -6.21 -9.12
N LYS A 151 -14.15 -6.03 -8.03
CA LYS A 151 -13.01 -6.86 -7.59
C LYS A 151 -13.47 -7.96 -6.63
N TYR A 152 -14.14 -8.97 -7.18
CA TYR A 152 -14.83 -10.00 -6.38
C TYR A 152 -13.90 -10.94 -5.63
N GLU A 153 -12.74 -11.29 -6.20
CA GLU A 153 -11.78 -12.16 -5.52
C GLU A 153 -11.16 -11.44 -4.31
N GLU A 154 -10.85 -10.15 -4.45
CA GLU A 154 -10.38 -9.30 -3.35
C GLU A 154 -11.48 -9.11 -2.30
N LEU A 155 -12.73 -8.93 -2.73
CA LEU A 155 -13.88 -8.86 -1.83
C LEU A 155 -14.01 -10.15 -1.00
N LYS A 156 -13.88 -11.34 -1.61
CA LYS A 156 -13.87 -12.63 -0.89
C LYS A 156 -12.72 -12.72 0.11
N VAL A 157 -11.52 -12.28 -0.26
CA VAL A 157 -10.37 -12.28 0.65
C VAL A 157 -10.65 -11.39 1.85
N LEU A 158 -11.12 -10.16 1.63
CA LEU A 158 -11.42 -9.18 2.69
C LEU A 158 -12.54 -9.67 3.61
N THR A 159 -13.67 -10.12 3.06
CA THR A 159 -14.78 -10.63 3.89
C THR A 159 -14.33 -11.89 4.63
N GLY A 160 -13.69 -12.85 3.95
CA GLY A 160 -13.15 -14.05 4.58
C GLY A 160 -12.16 -13.74 5.70
N TRP A 161 -11.35 -12.68 5.57
CA TRP A 161 -10.46 -12.20 6.62
C TRP A 161 -11.22 -11.70 7.85
N ILE A 162 -12.25 -10.87 7.65
CA ILE A 162 -13.10 -10.34 8.73
C ILE A 162 -13.75 -11.46 9.54
N HIS A 163 -14.29 -12.49 8.89
CA HIS A 163 -14.92 -13.63 9.58
C HIS A 163 -13.93 -14.44 10.40
N ARG A 164 -12.66 -14.52 9.96
CA ARG A 164 -11.61 -15.19 10.74
C ARG A 164 -11.25 -14.40 12.00
N LEU A 165 -11.26 -13.06 11.94
CA LEU A 165 -11.03 -12.20 13.10
C LEU A 165 -12.18 -12.30 14.12
N HIS A 166 -13.43 -12.51 13.68
CA HIS A 166 -14.61 -12.64 14.56
C HIS A 166 -14.48 -13.72 15.64
N LYS A 167 -13.72 -14.80 15.39
CA LYS A 167 -13.57 -15.92 16.34
C LYS A 167 -12.71 -15.60 17.59
N SER A 168 -12.14 -14.39 17.69
CA SER A 168 -11.24 -13.99 18.79
C SER A 168 -11.67 -12.69 19.51
N ASP A 169 -12.96 -12.52 19.85
CA ASP A 169 -13.54 -11.32 20.49
C ASP A 169 -13.57 -10.03 19.63
N ALA A 170 -13.48 -10.15 18.29
CA ALA A 170 -13.45 -9.01 17.35
C ALA A 170 -14.80 -8.60 16.73
N ALA A 171 -15.94 -8.97 17.34
CA ALA A 171 -17.28 -8.66 16.80
C ALA A 171 -17.49 -7.15 16.52
N SER A 172 -16.84 -6.28 17.29
CA SER A 172 -16.86 -4.83 17.09
C SER A 172 -16.15 -4.39 15.80
N THR A 173 -15.09 -5.06 15.38
CA THR A 173 -14.34 -4.74 14.16
C THR A 173 -15.10 -5.14 12.91
N GLU A 174 -15.73 -6.32 12.91
CA GLU A 174 -16.57 -6.78 11.80
C GLU A 174 -17.75 -5.83 11.55
N ILE A 175 -18.52 -5.53 12.59
CA ILE A 175 -19.65 -4.60 12.50
C ILE A 175 -19.18 -3.21 12.06
N HIS A 176 -18.04 -2.74 12.56
CA HIS A 176 -17.52 -1.41 12.20
C HIS A 176 -17.08 -1.31 10.74
N VAL A 177 -16.38 -2.32 10.21
CA VAL A 177 -15.83 -2.27 8.85
C VAL A 177 -16.93 -2.50 7.79
N LEU A 178 -17.87 -3.42 8.03
CA LEU A 178 -18.99 -3.69 7.11
C LEU A 178 -20.00 -2.55 7.07
N ASN A 179 -20.32 -1.95 8.23
CA ASN A 179 -21.25 -0.82 8.33
C ASN A 179 -20.57 0.53 8.20
N LYS A 180 -19.27 0.57 7.89
CA LYS A 180 -18.60 1.83 7.63
C LYS A 180 -19.29 2.52 6.48
N ARG A 181 -19.61 3.79 6.67
CA ARG A 181 -20.20 4.64 5.65
C ARG A 181 -19.11 5.47 5.00
N ASP A 182 -19.17 5.57 3.67
CA ASP A 182 -18.43 6.57 2.93
C ASP A 182 -18.98 7.98 3.19
N ARG A 183 -18.41 8.97 2.51
CA ARG A 183 -18.77 10.39 2.63
C ARG A 183 -20.19 10.69 2.18
N ASP A 184 -20.75 9.87 1.29
CA ASP A 184 -22.12 9.99 0.81
C ASP A 184 -23.12 9.23 1.72
N GLY A 185 -22.63 8.58 2.77
CA GLY A 185 -23.43 7.83 3.72
C GLY A 185 -23.71 6.38 3.29
N ASN A 186 -23.11 5.92 2.18
CA ASN A 186 -23.31 4.57 1.67
C ASN A 186 -22.43 3.57 2.42
N THR A 187 -23.02 2.45 2.80
CA THR A 187 -22.25 1.25 3.15
C THR A 187 -21.94 0.45 1.89
N ILE A 188 -21.08 -0.57 2.02
CA ILE A 188 -20.79 -1.51 0.94
C ILE A 188 -22.05 -2.18 0.36
N LEU A 189 -23.08 -2.42 1.18
CA LEU A 189 -24.34 -3.02 0.74
C LEU A 189 -25.18 -2.04 -0.09
N HIS A 190 -25.18 -0.75 0.25
CA HIS A 190 -25.81 0.30 -0.56
C HIS A 190 -25.16 0.35 -1.96
N LEU A 191 -23.82 0.32 -2.01
CA LEU A 191 -23.08 0.35 -3.28
C LEU A 191 -23.31 -0.92 -4.12
N ALA A 192 -23.35 -2.10 -3.48
CA ALA A 192 -23.63 -3.36 -4.17
C ALA A 192 -25.04 -3.37 -4.79
N ALA A 193 -26.05 -2.91 -4.05
CA ALA A 193 -27.41 -2.79 -4.52
C ALA A 193 -27.54 -1.77 -5.66
N TYR A 194 -26.93 -0.58 -5.52
CA TYR A 194 -26.97 0.48 -6.53
C TYR A 194 -26.35 0.04 -7.87
N LYS A 195 -25.23 -0.69 -7.84
CA LYS A 195 -24.58 -1.20 -9.06
C LYS A 195 -25.31 -2.39 -9.70
N ASN A 196 -26.46 -2.81 -9.17
CA ASN A 196 -27.17 -4.04 -9.51
C ASN A 196 -26.22 -5.26 -9.50
N ASN A 197 -25.26 -5.24 -8.57
CA ASN A 197 -24.20 -6.21 -8.53
C ASN A 197 -24.65 -7.42 -7.73
N HIS A 198 -25.43 -8.29 -8.36
CA HIS A 198 -25.96 -9.50 -7.72
C HIS A 198 -24.85 -10.34 -7.10
N LYS A 199 -23.66 -10.43 -7.72
CA LYS A 199 -22.53 -11.19 -7.15
C LYS A 199 -22.05 -10.61 -5.83
N ALA A 200 -21.97 -9.29 -5.70
CA ALA A 200 -21.63 -8.63 -4.43
C ALA A 200 -22.73 -8.83 -3.38
N CYS A 201 -24.02 -8.74 -3.76
CA CYS A 201 -25.16 -8.93 -2.86
C CYS A 201 -25.38 -10.37 -2.38
N TYR A 202 -24.96 -11.38 -3.17
CA TYR A 202 -25.13 -12.81 -2.84
C TYR A 202 -23.94 -13.41 -2.08
N TYR A 203 -22.90 -12.64 -1.75
CA TYR A 203 -21.90 -13.16 -0.83
C TYR A 203 -22.59 -13.44 0.51
N PRO A 204 -22.47 -14.66 1.09
CA PRO A 204 -23.33 -15.13 2.19
C PRO A 204 -23.15 -14.40 3.53
N SER A 205 -22.59 -13.20 3.51
CA SER A 205 -21.89 -12.56 4.61
C SER A 205 -21.80 -11.03 4.49
N LEU A 206 -22.76 -10.42 3.78
CA LEU A 206 -23.19 -9.03 4.02
C LEU A 206 -24.39 -9.06 4.97
#